data_AF-A0AB34ZFV0-F1
#
_entry.id   AF-A0AB34ZFV0-F1
#
_cell.length_a   1.000
_cell.length_b   1.000
_cell.length_c   1.000
_cell.angle_alpha   90.00
_cell.angle_beta   90.00
_cell.angle_gamma   90.00
#
_symmetry.space_group_name_H-M   'P 1'
#
loop_
_entity.id
_entity.type
_entity.pdbx_description
1 polymer ?
#
loop_
_entity_poly.entity_id
_entity_poly.type
_entity_poly.pdbx_seq_one_letter_code
_entity_poly.pdbx_strand_id
1 'polypeptide(L)' 'MDTRGQVFWNSSPVTLQELQLRLTEQMRETSGNQPELRIAVSADAEYAVMAKVLDAAKNAQADRISLVQ' A
#
# COMPACT_ATOMS: atom_id res chain seq x y z
N MET A 1 -0.47 -4.20 -7.01
CA MET A 1 -0.61 -5.65 -6.87
C MET A 1 -0.83 -6.25 -8.23
N ASP A 2 -0.23 -7.41 -8.50
CA ASP A 2 -0.44 -8.11 -9.76
C ASP A 2 -1.70 -8.99 -9.74
N THR A 3 -1.95 -9.70 -10.84
CA THR A 3 -3.09 -10.62 -11.01
C THR A 3 -3.01 -11.86 -10.11
N ARG A 4 -1.91 -12.07 -9.39
CA ARG A 4 -1.71 -13.16 -8.42
C ARG A 4 -1.82 -12.69 -6.97
N GLY A 5 -2.18 -11.42 -6.76
CA GLY A 5 -2.25 -10.82 -5.42
C GLY A 5 -0.89 -10.49 -4.81
N GLN A 6 0.21 -10.52 -5.57
CA GLN A 6 1.53 -10.09 -5.09
C GLN A 6 1.51 -8.58 -4.89
N VAL A 7 1.95 -8.14 -3.71
CA VAL A 7 2.09 -6.73 -3.35
C VAL A 7 3.51 -6.27 -3.66
N PHE A 8 3.65 -5.04 -4.16
CA PHE A 8 4.93 -4.43 -4.48
C PHE A 8 5.05 -3.07 -3.79
N TRP A 9 6.24 -2.77 -3.26
CA TRP A 9 6.64 -1.47 -2.75
C TRP A 9 7.80 -0.95 -3.60
N ASN A 10 7.64 0.20 -4.27
CA ASN A 10 8.67 0.77 -5.15
C ASN A 10 9.27 -0.28 -6.13
N SER A 11 8.40 -1.03 -6.81
CA SER A 11 8.75 -2.13 -7.73
C SER A 11 9.41 -3.36 -7.09
N SER A 12 9.55 -3.42 -5.77
CA SER A 12 10.06 -4.59 -5.05
C SER A 12 8.91 -5.41 -4.46
N PRO A 13 8.84 -6.73 -4.68
CA PRO A 13 7.80 -7.56 -4.06
C PRO A 13 7.99 -7.57 -2.54
N VAL A 14 6.89 -7.42 -1.81
CA VAL A 14 6.86 -7.42 -0.34
C VAL A 14 5.67 -8.22 0.17
N THR A 15 5.78 -8.77 1.39
CA THR A 15 4.62 -9.28 2.11
C THR A 15 3.74 -8.15 2.63
N LEU A 16 2.48 -8.44 3.00
CA LEU A 16 1.59 -7.45 3.62
C LEU A 16 2.15 -6.90 4.95
N GLN A 17 2.81 -7.75 5.74
CA GLN A 17 3.41 -7.35 7.00
C GLN A 17 4.58 -6.38 6.76
N GLU A 18 5.42 -6.65 5.78
CA GLU A 18 6.50 -5.73 5.38
C GLU A 18 5.95 -4.43 4.79
N LEU A 19 4.88 -4.49 4.00
CA LEU A 19 4.21 -3.30 3.47
C LEU A 19 3.76 -2.39 4.62
N GLN A 20 3.09 -2.95 5.64
CA GLN A 20 2.61 -2.17 6.78
C GLN A 20 3.76 -1.51 7.54
N LEU A 21 4.85 -2.24 7.78
CA LEU A 21 6.04 -1.70 8.44
C LEU A 21 6.65 -0.54 7.64
N ARG A 22 6.85 -0.73 6.34
CA ARG A 22 7.42 0.29 5.44
C ARG A 22 6.53 1.52 5.33
N LEU A 23 5.21 1.33 5.22
CA LEU A 23 4.24 2.42 5.21
C LEU A 23 4.34 3.22 6.50
N THR A 24 4.36 2.56 7.66
CA THR A 24 4.43 3.21 8.96
C THR A 24 5.72 4.02 9.11
N GLU A 25 6.86 3.43 8.73
CA GLU A 25 8.14 4.14 8.72
C GLU A 25 8.12 5.35 7.77
N GLN A 26 7.63 5.16 6.54
CA GLN A 26 7.55 6.24 5.54
C GLN A 26 6.69 7.40 6.03
N MET A 27 5.52 7.12 6.64
CA MET A 27 4.62 8.15 7.16
C MET A 27 5.22 8.86 8.37
N ARG A 28 5.94 8.12 9.24
CA ARG A 28 6.67 8.71 10.37
C ARG A 28 7.79 9.64 9.90
N GLU A 29 8.61 9.21 8.95
CA GLU A 29 9.71 9.99 8.38
C GLU A 29 9.24 11.28 7.70
N THR A 30 8.04 11.24 7.13
CA THR A 30 7.46 12.35 6.36
C THR A 30 6.42 13.14 7.14
N SER A 31 6.46 13.10 8.48
CA SER A 31 5.56 13.83 9.36
C SER A 31 5.43 15.32 8.94
N GLY A 32 4.25 15.71 8.45
CA GLY A 32 3.96 17.06 7.93
C GLY A 32 4.02 17.24 6.40
N ASN A 33 4.58 16.27 5.67
CA ASN A 33 4.60 16.21 4.20
C ASN A 33 4.45 14.76 3.71
N GLN A 34 3.42 14.08 4.18
CA GLN A 34 3.19 12.67 3.84
C GLN A 34 3.09 12.48 2.31
N PRO A 35 3.76 11.46 1.75
CA PRO A 35 3.67 11.15 0.34
C PRO A 35 2.27 10.63 0.00
N GLU A 36 1.86 10.83 -1.25
CA GLU A 36 0.67 10.17 -1.77
C GLU A 36 0.94 8.67 -1.92
N LEU A 37 0.18 7.84 -1.20
CA LEU A 37 0.20 6.40 -1.39
C LEU A 37 -0.56 6.05 -2.67
N ARG A 38 0.16 5.56 -3.67
CA ARG A 38 -0.43 5.07 -4.92
C ARG A 38 -0.57 3.57 -4.90
N ILE A 39 -1.80 3.08 -5.00
CA ILE A 39 -2.10 1.65 -5.03
C ILE A 39 -2.50 1.28 -6.45
N ALA A 40 -1.58 0.65 -7.18
CA ALA A 40 -1.86 0.07 -8.49
C ALA A 40 -2.54 -1.28 -8.32
N VAL A 41 -3.69 -1.51 -8.94
CA VAL A 41 -4.43 -2.78 -8.81
C VAL A 41 -4.87 -3.29 -10.17
N SER A 42 -4.44 -4.51 -10.49
CA SER A 42 -4.94 -5.20 -11.68
C SER A 42 -6.45 -5.41 -11.56
N ALA A 43 -7.18 -5.26 -12.67
CA ALA A 43 -8.64 -5.45 -12.71
C ALA A 43 -9.08 -6.84 -12.19
N ASP A 44 -8.21 -7.83 -12.34
CA ASP A 44 -8.43 -9.22 -11.90
C ASP A 44 -7.94 -9.50 -10.48
N ALA A 45 -7.37 -8.51 -9.78
CA ALA A 45 -6.85 -8.72 -8.44
C ALA A 45 -7.98 -8.98 -7.44
N GLU A 46 -7.77 -9.94 -6.54
CA GLU A 46 -8.76 -10.32 -5.56
C GLU A 46 -9.12 -9.16 -4.62
N TYR A 47 -10.42 -8.86 -4.49
CA TYR A 47 -10.96 -7.84 -3.58
C TYR A 47 -10.46 -8.01 -2.13
N ALA A 48 -10.25 -9.26 -1.69
CA ALA A 48 -9.69 -9.57 -0.38
C ALA A 48 -8.26 -9.05 -0.18
N VAL A 49 -7.45 -9.00 -1.23
CA VAL A 49 -6.08 -8.46 -1.19
C VAL A 49 -6.13 -6.93 -1.16
N MET A 50 -7.03 -6.31 -1.94
CA MET A 50 -7.28 -4.87 -1.87
C MET A 50 -7.64 -4.42 -0.45
N ALA A 51 -8.59 -5.10 0.19
CA ALA A 51 -9.02 -4.77 1.56
C ALA A 51 -7.85 -4.79 2.55
N LYS A 52 -6.97 -5.80 2.45
CA LYS A 52 -5.78 -5.91 3.32
C LYS A 52 -4.77 -4.77 3.09
N VAL A 53 -4.60 -4.32 1.84
CA VAL A 53 -3.72 -3.19 1.53
C VAL A 53 -4.31 -1.88 2.07
N LEU A 54 -5.62 -1.68 1.96
CA LEU A 54 -6.30 -0.52 2.54
C LEU A 54 -6.22 -0.51 4.06
N ASP A 55 -6.41 -1.66 4.71
CA ASP A 55 -6.24 -1.80 6.16
C ASP A 55 -4.81 -1.48 6.60
N ALA A 56 -3.79 -1.95 5.86
CA ALA A 56 -2.39 -1.62 6.14
C ALA A 56 -2.12 -0.12 6.01
N ALA A 57 -2.66 0.54 4.98
CA ALA A 57 -2.54 1.99 4.79
C ALA A 57 -3.23 2.77 5.92
N LYS A 58 -4.43 2.36 6.33
CA LYS A 58 -5.16 2.96 7.44
C LYS A 58 -4.39 2.82 8.76
N ASN A 59 -3.82 1.64 9.03
CA ASN A 59 -3.02 1.41 10.23
C ASN A 59 -1.73 2.26 10.26
N ALA A 60 -1.19 2.59 9.09
CA ALA A 60 -0.03 3.47 8.94
C ALA A 60 -0.39 4.97 8.99
N GLN A 61 -1.66 5.32 9.23
CA GLN A 61 -2.16 6.71 9.23
C GLN A 61 -1.87 7.44 7.91
N ALA A 62 -1.96 6.72 6.78
CA ALA A 62 -1.81 7.32 5.46
C ALA A 62 -2.98 8.28 5.17
N ASP A 63 -2.73 9.58 5.16
CA ASP A 63 -3.77 10.60 4.96
C ASP A 63 -4.16 10.77 3.48
N ARG A 64 -3.30 10.34 2.56
CA ARG A 64 -3.45 10.55 1.11
C ARG A 64 -3.26 9.23 0.36
N ILE A 65 -4.37 8.64 -0.08
CA ILE A 65 -4.39 7.38 -0.83
C ILE A 65 -5.05 7.60 -2.19
N SER A 66 -4.37 7.18 -3.25
CA SER A 66 -4.83 7.24 -4.64
C SER A 66 -4.80 5.84 -5.24
N LEU A 67 -5.94 5.38 -5.76
CA LEU A 67 -6.01 4.16 -6.56
C LEU A 67 -5.60 4.50 -8.00
N VAL A 68 -4.62 3.77 -8.54
CA VAL A 68 -4.15 3.95 -9.92
C VAL A 68 -4.41 2.66 -10.70
N GLN A 69 -4.78 2.80 -11.98
CA GLN A 69 -5.07 1.69 -12.89
C GLN A 69 -3.99 1.57 -13.94
#